data_AF-A0A066ZSR3-F1
#
_entry.id   AF-A0A066ZSR3-F1
#
_cell.length_a   1.000
_cell.length_b   1.000
_cell.length_c   1.000
_cell.angle_alpha   90.00
_cell.angle_beta   90.00
_cell.angle_gamma   90.00
#
_symmetry.space_group_name_H-M   'P 1'
#
loop_
_entity.id
_entity.type
_entity.pdbx_description
1 polymer ?
#
loop_
_entity_poly.entity_id
_entity_poly.type
_entity_poly.pdbx_seq_one_letter_code
_entity_poly.pdbx_strand_id
1 'polypeptide(L)'
;MNTVWNNKINWIKSAHNTKWCLIGCAIGDFGTIAYFQFNEHSLSTFSVMMLATLNGLLTSILLETLILFRSNFSLKDALITALGMSFISMLAMEIAMNITDYLLTGGAVLNWWVIPISLFIGFLTPWPYNYWRLQKHGKSCH
;
A
#
# COMPACT_ATOMS: atom_id res chain seq x y z
N MET A 1 -3.43 -27.75 -5.75
CA MET A 1 -4.55 -27.07 -5.06
C MET A 1 -5.25 -26.17 -6.07
N ASN A 2 -6.53 -26.39 -6.35
CA ASN A 2 -7.30 -25.53 -7.26
C ASN A 2 -7.38 -24.12 -6.67
N THR A 3 -6.90 -23.13 -7.41
CA THR A 3 -7.09 -21.69 -7.12
C THR A 3 -8.53 -21.31 -7.46
N VAL A 4 -9.50 -21.89 -6.75
CA VAL A 4 -10.90 -21.50 -6.91
C VAL A 4 -11.08 -20.17 -6.20
N TRP A 5 -11.41 -19.12 -6.94
CA TRP A 5 -11.66 -17.76 -6.44
C TRP A 5 -13.00 -17.63 -5.67
N ASN A 6 -13.54 -18.75 -5.15
CA ASN A 6 -14.86 -18.81 -4.51
C ASN A 6 -14.82 -18.66 -2.99
N ASN A 7 -13.64 -18.59 -2.35
CA ASN A 7 -13.57 -18.53 -0.89
C ASN A 7 -13.82 -17.11 -0.37
N LYS A 8 -15.09 -16.81 -0.07
CA LYS A 8 -15.51 -15.50 0.45
C LYS A 8 -14.77 -15.10 1.74
N ILE A 9 -14.44 -16.05 2.61
CA ILE A 9 -13.72 -15.77 3.86
C ILE A 9 -12.31 -15.26 3.56
N ASN A 10 -11.62 -15.90 2.62
CA ASN A 10 -10.27 -15.49 2.23
C ASN A 10 -10.25 -14.13 1.52
N TRP A 11 -11.29 -13.80 0.74
CA TRP A 11 -11.45 -12.47 0.17
C TRP A 11 -11.63 -11.38 1.22
N ILE A 12 -12.41 -11.64 2.26
CA ILE A 12 -12.62 -10.69 3.37
C ILE A 12 -11.34 -10.53 4.20
N LYS A 13 -10.62 -11.61 4.46
CA LYS A 13 -9.33 -11.58 5.18
C LYS A 13 -8.26 -10.84 4.39
N SER A 14 -8.13 -11.12 3.09
CA SER A 14 -7.17 -10.42 2.24
C SER A 14 -7.51 -8.93 2.11
N ALA A 15 -8.80 -8.58 2.04
CA ALA A 15 -9.26 -7.19 2.03
C ALA A 15 -8.85 -6.42 3.29
N HIS A 16 -8.97 -7.04 4.47
CA HIS A 16 -8.53 -6.41 5.73
C HIS A 16 -7.02 -6.12 5.74
N ASN A 17 -6.20 -7.06 5.27
CA ASN A 17 -4.76 -6.87 5.19
C ASN A 17 -4.40 -5.77 4.18
N THR A 18 -5.00 -5.81 2.97
CA THR A 18 -4.79 -4.78 1.96
C THR A 18 -5.20 -3.40 2.46
N LYS A 19 -6.28 -3.30 3.25
CA LYS A 19 -6.74 -2.02 3.80
C LYS A 19 -5.70 -1.40 4.74
N TRP A 20 -5.08 -2.17 5.62
CA TRP A 20 -4.06 -1.65 6.54
C TRP A 20 -2.80 -1.20 5.81
N CYS A 21 -2.35 -1.99 4.82
CA CYS A 21 -1.30 -1.61 3.89
C CYS A 21 -1.61 -0.29 3.18
N LEU A 22 -2.82 -0.15 2.65
CA LEU A 22 -3.28 1.06 1.93
C LEU A 22 -3.28 2.29 2.82
N ILE A 23 -3.79 2.16 4.05
CA ILE A 23 -3.78 3.27 5.01
C ILE A 23 -2.35 3.71 5.28
N GLY A 24 -1.43 2.76 5.50
CA GLY A 24 -0.01 3.07 5.70
C GLY A 24 0.61 3.79 4.52
N CYS A 25 0.52 3.18 3.33
CA CYS A 25 1.02 3.73 2.06
C CYS A 25 0.49 5.15 1.80
N ALA A 26 -0.83 5.33 1.86
CA ALA A 26 -1.47 6.62 1.61
C ALA A 26 -1.02 7.73 2.57
N ILE A 27 -0.74 7.42 3.84
CA ILE A 27 -0.24 8.42 4.80
C ILE A 27 1.12 8.97 4.36
N GLY A 28 2.04 8.09 3.96
CA GLY A 28 3.37 8.49 3.51
C GLY A 28 3.38 9.14 2.12
N ASP A 29 2.66 8.55 1.17
CA ASP A 29 2.57 9.01 -0.22
C ASP A 29 1.92 10.39 -0.28
N PHE A 30 0.70 10.53 0.26
CA PHE A 30 0.00 11.81 0.25
C PHE A 30 0.67 12.86 1.14
N GLY A 31 1.26 12.45 2.27
CA GLY A 31 2.04 13.36 3.11
C GLY A 31 3.23 13.96 2.36
N THR A 32 3.91 13.15 1.56
CA THR A 32 5.05 13.60 0.75
C THR A 32 4.60 14.50 -0.38
N ILE A 33 3.57 14.11 -1.14
CA ILE A 33 3.05 14.92 -2.24
C ILE A 33 2.51 16.26 -1.71
N ALA A 34 1.76 16.25 -0.60
CA ALA A 34 1.24 17.47 0.00
C ALA A 34 2.38 18.39 0.47
N TYR A 35 3.42 17.85 1.09
CA TYR A 35 4.58 18.63 1.51
C TYR A 35 5.23 19.36 0.33
N PHE A 36 5.49 18.65 -0.77
CA PHE A 36 6.07 19.26 -1.97
C PHE A 36 5.10 20.17 -2.71
N GLN A 37 3.79 19.96 -2.59
CA GLN A 37 2.80 20.86 -3.19
C GLN A 37 2.73 22.23 -2.49
N PHE A 38 2.99 22.30 -1.18
CA PHE A 38 2.93 23.55 -0.41
C PHE A 38 4.29 24.25 -0.23
N ASN A 39 5.39 23.57 -0.54
CA ASN A 39 6.73 24.13 -0.42
C ASN A 39 7.35 24.28 -1.80
N GLU A 40 7.97 25.44 -2.08
CA GLU A 40 8.70 25.62 -3.33
C GLU A 40 9.85 24.61 -3.43
N HIS A 41 9.90 23.90 -4.54
CA HIS A 41 10.98 22.96 -4.84
C HIS A 41 11.34 23.02 -6.32
N SER A 42 12.61 22.70 -6.62
CA SER A 42 13.11 22.51 -7.98
C SER A 42 13.11 21.04 -8.43
N LEU A 43 12.61 20.12 -7.59
CA LEU A 43 12.54 18.70 -7.90
C LEU A 43 11.58 18.41 -9.06
N SER A 44 11.97 17.47 -9.91
CA SER A 44 11.08 16.95 -10.96
C SER A 44 9.92 16.16 -10.35
N THR A 45 8.80 16.08 -11.08
CA THR A 45 7.64 15.27 -10.69
C THR A 45 8.04 13.82 -10.38
N PHE A 46 8.90 13.22 -11.20
CA PHE A 46 9.36 11.85 -11.01
C PHE A 46 10.14 11.68 -9.69
N SER A 47 10.96 12.67 -9.32
CA SER A 47 11.68 12.65 -8.05
C SER A 47 10.73 12.73 -6.85
N VAL A 48 9.69 13.55 -6.93
CA VAL A 48 8.66 13.65 -5.88
C VAL A 48 7.91 12.33 -5.74
N MET A 49 7.47 11.72 -6.84
CA MET A 49 6.78 10.43 -6.82
C MET A 49 7.66 9.31 -6.25
N MET A 50 8.96 9.29 -6.60
CA MET A 50 9.90 8.32 -6.03
C MET A 50 10.03 8.49 -4.51
N LEU A 51 10.13 9.73 -4.01
CA LEU A 51 10.16 10.01 -2.58
C LEU A 51 8.84 9.64 -1.91
N ALA A 52 7.72 9.91 -2.56
CA ALA A 52 6.39 9.61 -2.06
C ALA A 52 6.18 8.09 -1.94
N THR A 53 6.57 7.32 -2.96
CA THR A 53 6.63 5.85 -2.89
C THR A 53 7.52 5.36 -1.76
N LEU A 54 8.74 5.91 -1.60
CA LEU A 54 9.64 5.49 -0.52
C LEU A 54 9.04 5.73 0.87
N ASN A 55 8.47 6.92 1.09
CA ASN A 55 7.83 7.27 2.35
C ASN A 55 6.54 6.48 2.59
N GLY A 56 5.75 6.21 1.54
CA GLY A 56 4.58 5.35 1.59
C GLY A 56 4.93 3.92 2.00
N LEU A 57 5.97 3.34 1.41
CA LEU A 57 6.48 2.02 1.82
C LEU A 57 6.96 2.02 3.28
N LEU A 58 7.76 3.02 3.68
CA LEU A 58 8.28 3.12 5.05
C LEU A 58 7.16 3.23 6.09
N THR A 59 6.20 4.11 5.85
CA THR A 59 5.05 4.30 6.75
C THR A 59 4.16 3.06 6.82
N SER A 60 3.95 2.36 5.70
CA SER A 60 3.23 1.10 5.65
C SER A 60 3.94 -0.02 6.41
N ILE A 61 5.24 -0.22 6.19
CA ILE A 61 6.04 -1.22 6.91
C ILE A 61 6.01 -0.93 8.42
N LEU A 62 6.16 0.32 8.83
CA LEU A 62 6.07 0.71 10.25
C LEU A 62 4.69 0.41 10.82
N LEU A 63 3.61 0.79 10.13
CA LEU A 63 2.25 0.55 10.59
C LEU A 63 1.95 -0.95 10.71
N GLU A 64 2.27 -1.74 9.70
CA GLU A 64 2.08 -3.20 9.73
C GLU A 64 2.92 -3.85 10.84
N THR A 65 4.18 -3.43 11.00
CA THR A 65 5.05 -3.94 12.06
C THR A 65 4.46 -3.65 13.44
N LEU A 66 3.93 -2.44 13.66
CA LEU A 66 3.29 -2.07 14.92
C LEU A 66 2.00 -2.85 15.19
N ILE A 67 1.18 -3.10 14.16
CA ILE A 67 -0.04 -3.91 14.28
C ILE A 67 0.34 -5.36 14.61
N LEU A 68 1.30 -5.94 13.89
CA LEU A 68 1.78 -7.31 14.12
C LEU A 68 2.38 -7.49 15.51
N PHE A 69 3.18 -6.51 15.96
CA PHE A 69 3.75 -6.51 17.31
C PHE A 69 2.66 -6.53 18.39
N ARG A 70 1.56 -5.77 18.19
CA ARG A 70 0.39 -5.81 19.08
C ARG A 70 -0.38 -7.13 19.01
N SER A 71 -0.26 -7.86 17.90
CA SER A 71 -0.89 -9.18 17.69
C SER A 71 -0.03 -10.35 18.21
N ASN A 72 0.85 -10.11 19.20
CA ASN A 72 1.76 -11.09 19.83
C ASN A 72 2.93 -11.61 18.97
N PHE A 73 3.31 -10.91 17.89
CA PHE A 73 4.57 -11.21 17.20
C PHE A 73 5.76 -10.57 17.94
N SER A 74 6.92 -11.22 17.92
CA SER A 74 8.17 -10.56 18.30
C SER A 74 8.47 -9.42 17.31
N LEU A 75 9.15 -8.36 17.73
CA LEU A 75 9.47 -7.22 16.85
C LEU A 75 10.21 -7.67 15.59
N LYS A 76 11.14 -8.62 15.73
CA LYS A 76 11.88 -9.21 14.61
C LYS A 76 10.96 -9.95 13.63
N ASP A 77 10.05 -10.78 14.14
CA ASP A 77 9.14 -11.57 13.30
C ASP A 77 8.09 -10.68 12.64
N ALA A 78 7.63 -9.62 13.33
CA ALA A 78 6.73 -8.62 12.79
C ALA A 78 7.35 -7.90 11.59
N LEU A 79 8.61 -7.44 11.72
CA LEU A 79 9.34 -6.78 10.63
C LEU A 79 9.57 -7.73 9.44
N ILE A 80 10.03 -8.96 9.70
CA ILE A 80 10.24 -9.99 8.66
C ILE A 80 8.92 -10.29 7.95
N THR A 81 7.82 -10.33 8.68
CA THR A 81 6.49 -10.57 8.12
C THR A 81 6.03 -9.40 7.27
N ALA A 82 6.11 -8.16 7.75
CA ALA A 82 5.75 -6.96 6.99
C ALA A 82 6.55 -6.87 5.66
N LEU A 83 7.87 -7.07 5.73
CA LEU A 83 8.75 -7.05 4.56
C LEU A 83 8.57 -8.27 3.64
N GLY A 84 8.32 -9.46 4.18
CA GLY A 84 8.27 -10.69 3.40
C GLY A 84 6.87 -11.00 2.82
N MET A 85 5.81 -10.48 3.44
CA MET A 85 4.44 -10.85 3.09
C MET A 85 3.68 -9.78 2.32
N SER A 86 3.92 -8.53 2.67
CA SER A 86 3.14 -7.41 2.14
C SER A 86 3.95 -6.55 1.17
N PHE A 87 5.28 -6.62 1.15
CA PHE A 87 6.12 -5.66 0.40
C PHE A 87 5.84 -5.61 -1.11
N ILE A 88 5.65 -6.75 -1.78
CA ILE A 88 5.30 -6.78 -3.22
C ILE A 88 3.95 -6.09 -3.45
N SER A 89 2.99 -6.33 -2.56
CA SER A 89 1.65 -5.73 -2.62
C SER A 89 1.68 -4.24 -2.32
N MET A 90 2.51 -3.80 -1.35
CA MET A 90 2.75 -2.39 -1.05
C MET A 90 3.35 -1.68 -2.26
N LEU A 91 4.37 -2.28 -2.89
CA LEU A 91 5.03 -1.68 -4.06
C LEU A 91 4.07 -1.57 -5.25
N ALA A 92 3.30 -2.64 -5.52
CA ALA A 92 2.31 -2.62 -6.60
C ALA A 92 1.21 -1.57 -6.34
N MET A 93 0.78 -1.44 -5.09
CA MET A 93 -0.18 -0.42 -4.65
C MET A 93 0.35 1.00 -4.85
N GLU A 94 1.55 1.29 -4.36
CA GLU A 94 2.21 2.60 -4.50
C GLU A 94 2.37 3.01 -5.95
N ILE A 95 2.86 2.09 -6.79
CA ILE A 95 3.03 2.34 -8.22
C ILE A 95 1.66 2.65 -8.86
N ALA A 96 0.62 1.91 -8.49
CA ALA A 96 -0.71 2.12 -9.03
C ALA A 96 -1.34 3.46 -8.60
N MET A 97 -1.16 3.86 -7.33
CA MET A 97 -1.59 5.17 -6.82
C MET A 97 -0.85 6.30 -7.55
N ASN A 98 0.48 6.23 -7.61
CA ASN A 98 1.33 7.22 -8.26
C ASN A 98 1.03 7.35 -9.77
N ILE A 99 0.82 6.24 -10.48
CA ILE A 99 0.41 6.27 -11.90
C ILE A 99 -0.98 6.91 -12.05
N THR A 100 -1.92 6.57 -11.17
CA THR A 100 -3.29 7.12 -11.21
C THR A 100 -3.25 8.63 -11.02
N ASP A 101 -2.47 9.12 -10.05
CA ASP A 101 -2.31 10.55 -9.78
C ASP A 101 -1.68 11.27 -10.96
N TYR A 102 -0.62 10.70 -11.54
CA TYR A 102 0.04 11.26 -12.73
C TYR A 102 -0.89 11.33 -13.94
N LEU A 103 -1.68 10.28 -14.20
CA LEU A 103 -2.63 10.25 -15.32
C LEU A 103 -3.79 11.23 -15.15
N LEU A 104 -4.26 11.46 -13.92
CA LEU A 104 -5.41 12.31 -13.65
C LEU A 104 -5.08 13.79 -13.48
N THR A 105 -3.86 14.11 -13.01
CA THR A 105 -3.47 15.49 -12.69
C THR A 105 -2.33 16.03 -13.55
N GLY A 106 -1.66 15.16 -14.32
CA GLY A 106 -0.48 15.51 -15.11
C GLY A 106 0.79 15.68 -14.28
N GLY A 107 0.75 15.37 -12.98
CA GLY A 107 1.89 15.52 -12.07
C GLY A 107 1.67 14.91 -10.69
N ALA A 108 2.50 15.30 -9.73
CA ALA A 108 2.39 14.92 -8.31
C ALA A 108 1.58 16.00 -7.59
N VAL A 109 0.27 16.05 -7.88
CA VAL A 109 -0.65 17.04 -7.30
C VAL A 109 -1.82 16.33 -6.65
N LEU A 110 -2.04 16.62 -5.37
CA LEU A 110 -3.20 16.13 -4.64
C LEU A 110 -4.42 17.02 -4.90
N ASN A 111 -5.40 16.43 -5.57
CA ASN A 111 -6.73 16.98 -5.73
C ASN A 111 -7.75 16.16 -4.94
N TRP A 112 -8.70 16.82 -4.28
CA TRP A 112 -9.72 16.17 -3.44
C TRP A 112 -10.51 15.06 -4.13
N TRP A 113 -10.77 15.18 -5.44
CA TRP A 113 -11.51 14.19 -6.21
C TRP A 113 -10.66 13.02 -6.70
N VAL A 114 -9.33 13.20 -6.78
CA VAL A 114 -8.38 12.17 -7.23
C VAL A 114 -8.06 11.18 -6.11
N ILE A 115 -7.96 11.68 -4.87
CA ILE A 115 -7.68 10.86 -3.67
C ILE A 115 -8.53 9.58 -3.59
N PRO A 116 -9.88 9.63 -3.65
CA PRO A 116 -10.68 8.40 -3.55
C PRO A 116 -10.47 7.45 -4.73
N ILE A 117 -10.17 7.95 -5.93
CA ILE A 117 -9.90 7.14 -7.12
C ILE A 117 -8.54 6.45 -6.98
N SER A 118 -7.51 7.20 -6.58
CA SER A 118 -6.15 6.71 -6.35
C SER A 118 -6.14 5.61 -5.29
N LEU A 119 -6.79 5.85 -4.14
CA LEU A 119 -6.96 4.85 -3.08
C LEU A 119 -7.69 3.59 -3.56
N PHE A 120 -8.73 3.76 -4.38
CA PHE A 120 -9.48 2.62 -4.92
C PHE A 120 -8.64 1.76 -5.87
N ILE A 121 -7.89 2.38 -6.78
CA ILE A 121 -6.97 1.68 -7.68
C ILE A 121 -5.82 1.03 -6.89
N GLY A 122 -5.26 1.74 -5.91
CA GLY A 122 -4.26 1.24 -4.98
C GLY A 122 -4.76 0.01 -4.20
N PHE A 123 -6.03 -0.04 -3.82
CA PHE A 123 -6.63 -1.20 -3.17
C PHE A 123 -6.84 -2.37 -4.13
N LEU A 124 -7.43 -2.12 -5.30
CA LEU A 124 -7.80 -3.17 -6.25
C LEU A 124 -6.57 -3.89 -6.83
N THR A 125 -5.47 -3.18 -7.03
CA THR A 125 -4.27 -3.70 -7.69
C THR A 125 -3.66 -4.91 -6.95
N PRO A 126 -3.32 -4.83 -5.65
CA PRO A 126 -2.76 -5.95 -4.90
C PRO A 126 -3.80 -6.94 -4.35
N TRP A 127 -5.09 -6.60 -4.33
CA TRP A 127 -6.09 -7.41 -3.62
C TRP A 127 -6.26 -8.85 -4.16
N PRO A 128 -6.34 -9.09 -5.49
CA PRO A 128 -6.36 -10.44 -6.05
C PRO A 128 -5.08 -11.23 -5.75
N TYR A 129 -3.92 -10.57 -5.76
CA TYR A 129 -2.64 -11.18 -5.41
C TYR A 129 -2.62 -11.61 -3.94
N ASN A 130 -3.08 -10.74 -3.04
CA ASN A 130 -3.20 -11.04 -1.60
C ASN A 130 -4.16 -12.20 -1.34
N TYR A 131 -5.27 -12.29 -2.07
CA TYR A 131 -6.18 -13.45 -2.00
C TYR A 131 -5.48 -14.74 -2.45
N TRP A 132 -4.86 -14.73 -3.62
CA TRP A 132 -4.19 -15.90 -4.18
C TRP A 132 -3.10 -16.42 -3.25
N ARG A 133 -2.31 -15.50 -2.67
CA ARG A 133 -1.26 -15.80 -1.72
C ARG A 133 -1.81 -16.44 -0.44
N LEU A 134 -2.91 -15.92 0.09
CA LEU A 134 -3.62 -16.50 1.24
C LEU A 134 -4.15 -17.91 0.92
N GLN A 135 -4.76 -18.10 -0.25
CA GLN A 135 -5.31 -19.40 -0.68
C GLN A 135 -4.22 -20.46 -0.90
N LYS A 136 -3.07 -20.08 -1.47
CA LYS A 136 -1.99 -21.00 -1.82
C LYS A 136 -1.06 -21.32 -0.65
N HIS A 137 -0.79 -20.35 0.22
CA HIS A 137 0.19 -20.48 1.29
C HIS A 137 -0.42 -20.50 2.69
N GLY A 138 -1.71 -20.20 2.84
CA GLY A 138 -2.40 -20.16 4.14
C GLY A 138 -1.92 -19.04 5.07
N LYS A 139 -1.13 -18.07 4.55
CA LYS A 139 -0.53 -17.00 5.34
C LYS A 139 -1.31 -15.70 5.21
N SER A 140 -1.84 -15.19 6.33
CA SER A 140 -2.36 -13.83 6.47
C SER A 140 -1.48 -13.02 7.42
N CYS A 141 -1.40 -11.70 7.23
CA CYS A 141 -0.71 -10.81 8.16
C CYS A 141 -1.55 -10.57 9.42
N HIS A 142 -2.88 -10.56 9.28
CA HIS A 142 -3.84 -10.41 10.37
C HIS A 142 -4.95 -11.48 10.30
#